data_AF-A0A7X6VJQ9-F1
#
_entry.id   AF-A0A7X6VJQ9-F1
#
_cell.length_a   1.000
_cell.length_b   1.000
_cell.length_c   1.000
_cell.angle_alpha   90.00
_cell.angle_beta   90.00
_cell.angle_gamma   90.00
#
_symmetry.space_group_name_H-M   'P 1'
#
loop_
_entity.id
_entity.type
_entity.pdbx_description
1 polymer ?
#
loop_
_entity_poly.entity_id
_entity_poly.type
_entity_poly.pdbx_seq_one_letter_code
_entity_poly.pdbx_strand_id
1 'polypeptide(L)'
;MQRYSNEFKEEALLLAKEIGVRQTSEKLGVAQKTLYKWQREKRLAGQLSNRVVESDAERIKRLEKENDELRQANEVLKKAMGFFVPR
;
A
#
# COMPACT_ATOMS: atom_id res chain seq x y z
N MET A 1 17.05 24.77 -8.94
CA MET A 1 16.76 23.33 -8.70
C MET A 1 15.58 22.96 -9.57
N GLN A 2 15.80 22.23 -10.67
CA GLN A 2 14.73 21.92 -11.64
C GLN A 2 13.64 21.09 -10.94
N ARG A 3 12.43 21.65 -10.81
CA ARG A 3 11.26 20.95 -10.28
C ARG A 3 10.58 20.24 -11.44
N TYR A 4 10.85 18.95 -11.57
CA TYR A 4 10.14 18.08 -12.51
C TYR A 4 8.76 17.72 -11.92
N SER A 5 7.71 17.81 -12.75
CA SER A 5 6.36 17.34 -12.39
C SER A 5 6.35 15.83 -12.14
N ASN A 6 5.36 15.34 -11.40
CA ASN A 6 5.25 13.90 -11.15
C ASN A 6 4.95 13.12 -12.43
N GLU A 7 4.11 13.66 -13.32
CA GLU A 7 3.82 13.07 -14.63
C GLU A 7 5.11 12.89 -15.46
N PHE A 8 5.95 13.93 -15.52
CA PHE A 8 7.22 13.85 -16.23
C PHE A 8 8.17 12.81 -15.64
N LYS A 9 8.23 12.70 -14.30
CA LYS A 9 9.04 11.67 -13.65
C LYS A 9 8.54 10.27 -14.00
N GLU A 10 7.23 10.07 -14.08
CA GLU A 10 6.67 8.76 -14.44
C GLU A 10 6.93 8.40 -15.89
N GLU A 11 6.72 9.32 -16.82
CA GLU A 11 7.07 9.11 -18.24
C GLU A 11 8.56 8.84 -18.42
N ALA A 12 9.43 9.59 -17.74
CA ALA A 12 10.87 9.38 -17.79
C ALA A 12 11.27 8.00 -17.24
N LEU A 13 10.62 7.53 -16.17
CA LEU A 13 10.86 6.19 -15.63
C LEU A 13 10.31 5.08 -16.52
N LEU A 14 9.19 5.32 -17.21
CA LEU A 14 8.62 4.38 -18.18
C LEU A 14 9.57 4.23 -19.37
N LEU A 15 10.01 5.35 -19.94
CA LEU A 15 10.95 5.38 -21.06
C LEU A 15 12.29 4.74 -20.65
N ALA A 16 12.78 5.02 -19.44
CA ALA A 16 13.99 4.38 -18.91
C ALA A 16 13.86 2.85 -18.78
N LYS A 17 12.64 2.32 -18.66
CA LYS A 17 12.40 0.87 -18.63
C LYS A 17 12.43 0.26 -20.03
N GLU A 18 12.02 1.01 -21.06
CA GLU A 18 12.00 0.55 -22.45
C GLU A 18 13.37 0.66 -23.14
N ILE A 19 14.01 1.83 -23.06
CA ILE A 19 15.25 2.14 -23.79
C ILE A 19 16.48 2.27 -22.87
N GLY A 20 16.30 2.12 -21.56
CA GLY A 20 17.38 2.25 -20.59
C GLY A 20 17.69 3.70 -20.18
N VAL A 21 18.38 3.83 -19.03
CA VAL A 21 18.63 5.11 -18.36
C VAL A 21 19.53 6.04 -19.18
N ARG A 22 20.51 5.50 -19.91
CA ARG A 22 21.46 6.27 -20.70
C ARG A 22 20.77 6.96 -21.89
N GLN A 23 20.06 6.19 -22.71
CA GLN A 23 19.34 6.74 -23.87
C GLN A 23 18.21 7.69 -23.44
N THR A 24 17.53 7.39 -22.33
CA THR A 24 16.51 8.28 -21.74
C THR A 24 17.10 9.59 -21.26
N SER A 25 18.29 9.55 -20.63
CA SER A 25 19.02 10.74 -20.21
C SER A 25 19.35 11.65 -21.38
N GLU A 26 19.83 11.07 -22.49
CA GLU A 26 20.14 11.80 -23.72
C GLU A 26 18.90 12.37 -24.40
N LYS A 27 17.79 11.61 -24.46
CA LYS A 27 16.53 12.08 -25.06
C LYS A 27 15.83 13.18 -24.28
N LEU A 28 15.76 13.05 -22.95
CA LEU A 28 15.00 13.99 -22.09
C LEU A 28 15.87 15.12 -21.54
N GLY A 29 17.19 15.09 -21.76
CA GLY A 29 18.14 16.05 -21.18
C GLY A 29 18.23 15.96 -19.65
N VAL A 30 17.80 14.84 -19.05
CA VAL A 30 17.82 14.62 -17.60
C VAL A 30 19.09 13.88 -17.23
N ALA A 31 19.81 14.31 -16.20
CA ALA A 31 21.00 13.60 -15.76
C ALA A 31 20.70 12.15 -15.34
N GLN A 32 21.53 11.19 -15.77
CA GLN A 32 21.38 9.77 -15.42
C GLN A 32 21.25 9.55 -13.90
N LYS A 33 22.04 10.29 -13.10
CA LYS A 33 21.98 10.25 -11.64
C LYS A 33 20.58 10.57 -11.08
N THR A 34 19.87 11.49 -11.74
CA THR A 34 18.50 11.88 -11.37
C THR A 34 17.52 10.76 -11.68
N LEU A 35 17.64 10.12 -12.85
CA LEU A 35 16.82 8.97 -13.23
C LEU A 35 17.02 7.79 -12.27
N TYR A 36 18.28 7.46 -11.92
CA TYR A 36 18.58 6.43 -10.92
C TYR A 36 18.01 6.77 -9.54
N LYS A 37 18.05 8.04 -9.14
CA LYS A 37 17.42 8.49 -7.89
C LYS A 37 15.92 8.23 -7.92
N TRP A 38 15.23 8.62 -8.99
CA TRP A 38 13.80 8.39 -9.13
C TRP A 38 13.42 6.91 -9.16
N GLN A 39 14.23 6.06 -9.81
CA GLN A 39 14.03 4.60 -9.76
C GLN A 39 14.13 4.06 -8.34
N ARG A 40 15.14 4.53 -7.57
CA ARG A 40 15.32 4.13 -6.17
C ARG A 40 14.15 4.60 -5.30
N GLU A 41 13.71 5.84 -5.46
CA GLU A 41 12.55 6.40 -4.74
C GLU A 41 11.27 5.63 -5.06
N LYS A 42 11.00 5.31 -6.34
CA LYS A 42 9.83 4.51 -6.74
C LYS A 42 9.88 3.09 -6.19
N ARG A 43 11.06 2.45 -6.16
CA ARG A 43 11.24 1.13 -5.55
C ARG A 43 10.98 1.14 -4.05
N LEU A 44 11.52 2.12 -3.32
CA LEU A 44 11.33 2.27 -1.88
C LEU A 44 9.86 2.56 -1.54
N ALA A 45 9.19 3.42 -2.31
CA ALA A 45 7.77 3.69 -2.16
C ALA A 45 6.92 2.44 -2.37
N GLY A 46 7.22 1.64 -3.40
CA GLY A 46 6.54 0.35 -3.64
C GLY A 46 6.76 -0.66 -2.51
N GLN A 47 7.97 -0.73 -1.96
CA GLN A 47 8.28 -1.62 -0.83
C GLN A 47 7.56 -1.21 0.46
N LEU A 48 7.49 0.09 0.75
CA LEU A 48 6.75 0.61 1.89
C LEU A 48 5.25 0.33 1.75
N SER A 49 4.69 0.54 0.55
CA SER A 49 3.28 0.28 0.30
C SER A 49 2.91 -1.19 0.44
N ASN A 50 3.73 -2.12 -0.10
CA ASN A 50 3.48 -3.55 0.07
C ASN A 50 3.51 -3.97 1.55
N ARG A 51 4.47 -3.46 2.32
CA ARG A 51 4.61 -3.80 3.74
C ARG A 51 3.42 -3.33 4.58
N VAL A 52 2.85 -2.18 4.25
CA VAL A 52 1.65 -1.66 4.92
C VAL A 52 0.44 -2.53 4.57
N VAL A 53 0.26 -2.91 3.30
CA VAL A 53 -0.84 -3.78 2.87
C VAL A 53 -0.79 -5.16 3.54
N GLU A 54 0.41 -5.75 3.66
CA GLU A 54 0.59 -7.01 4.38
C GLU A 54 0.21 -6.87 5.87
N SER A 55 0.67 -5.81 6.52
CA SER A 55 0.34 -5.51 7.93
C SER A 55 -1.16 -5.28 8.15
N ASP A 56 -1.84 -4.62 7.23
CA ASP A 56 -3.27 -4.34 7.34
C ASP A 56 -4.11 -5.61 7.14
N ALA A 57 -3.72 -6.49 6.22
CA ALA A 57 -4.37 -7.78 6.01
C ALA A 57 -4.30 -8.68 7.27
N GLU A 58 -3.15 -8.71 7.94
CA GLU A 58 -2.98 -9.44 9.21
C GLU A 58 -3.86 -8.85 10.33
N ARG A 59 -4.00 -7.53 10.37
CA ARG A 59 -4.83 -6.83 11.36
C ARG A 59 -6.32 -7.07 11.13
N ILE A 60 -6.77 -7.02 9.88
CA ILE A 60 -8.17 -7.31 9.50
C ILE A 60 -8.53 -8.74 9.92
N LYS A 61 -7.70 -9.73 9.59
CA LYS A 61 -7.97 -11.13 9.95
C LYS A 61 -8.09 -11.34 11.47
N ARG A 62 -7.29 -10.62 12.26
CA ARG A 62 -7.38 -10.66 13.73
C ARG A 62 -8.69 -10.04 14.22
N LEU A 63 -9.05 -8.88 13.69
CA LEU A 63 -10.29 -8.19 14.07
C LEU A 63 -11.54 -8.97 13.67
N GLU A 64 -11.55 -9.64 12.52
CA GLU A 64 -12.67 -10.49 12.10
C GLU A 64 -12.88 -11.67 13.06
N LYS A 65 -11.78 -12.32 13.50
CA LYS A 65 -11.86 -13.40 14.48
C LYS A 65 -12.41 -12.92 15.82
N GLU A 66 -11.93 -11.77 16.31
CA GLU A 66 -12.41 -11.17 17.56
C GLU A 66 -13.89 -10.76 17.46
N ASN A 67 -14.33 -10.27 16.30
CA ASN A 67 -15.73 -9.92 16.07
C ASN A 67 -16.64 -11.15 16.12
N ASP A 68 -16.21 -12.27 15.52
CA ASP A 68 -16.99 -13.52 15.55
C ASP A 68 -17.12 -14.07 16.97
N GLU A 69 -16.03 -14.08 17.73
CA GLU A 69 -16.03 -14.48 19.15
C GLU A 69 -16.95 -13.59 19.99
N LEU A 70 -16.91 -12.27 19.78
CA LEU A 70 -17.80 -11.31 20.45
C LEU A 70 -19.27 -11.48 20.05
N ARG A 71 -19.55 -11.83 18.79
CA ARG A 71 -20.91 -12.11 18.31
C ARG A 71 -21.46 -13.37 18.95
N GLN A 72 -20.67 -14.44 19.00
CA GLN A 72 -21.05 -15.68 19.67
C GLN A 72 -21.31 -15.45 21.16
N ALA A 73 -20.44 -14.70 21.84
CA ALA A 73 -20.64 -14.33 23.24
C ALA A 73 -21.93 -13.52 23.45
N ASN A 74 -22.21 -12.54 22.57
CA ASN A 74 -23.45 -11.78 22.59
C ASN A 74 -24.69 -12.65 22.36
N GLU A 75 -24.62 -13.64 21.47
CA GLU A 75 -25.73 -14.58 21.26
C GLU A 75 -25.99 -15.44 22.48
N VAL A 76 -24.94 -15.95 23.15
CA VAL A 76 -25.08 -16.71 24.39
C VAL A 76 -25.71 -15.84 25.49
N LEU A 77 -25.24 -14.60 25.64
CA LEU A 77 -25.79 -13.66 26.61
C LEU A 77 -27.25 -13.30 26.30
N LYS A 78 -27.60 -13.04 25.04
CA LYS A 78 -29.00 -12.79 24.63
C LYS A 78 -29.90 -13.99 24.90
N LYS A 79 -29.44 -15.20 24.59
CA LYS A 79 -30.17 -16.44 24.91
C LYS A 79 -30.38 -16.54 26.42
N ALA A 80 -29.33 -16.33 27.23
CA ALA A 80 -29.42 -16.34 28.68
C ALA A 80 -30.41 -15.30 29.21
N MET A 81 -30.35 -14.04 28.76
CA MET A 81 -31.29 -12.99 29.16
C MET A 81 -32.74 -13.35 28.80
N GLY A 82 -32.97 -13.97 27.65
CA GLY A 82 -34.30 -14.47 27.26
C GLY A 82 -34.88 -15.52 28.20
N PHE A 83 -34.04 -16.25 28.96
CA PHE A 83 -34.48 -17.17 30.01
C PHE A 83 -34.79 -16.47 31.35
N PHE A 84 -34.20 -15.29 31.60
CA PHE A 84 -34.33 -14.58 32.88
C PHE A 84 -35.39 -13.46 32.87
N VAL A 85 -35.99 -13.12 31.73
CA VAL A 85 -37.12 -12.17 31.68
C VAL A 85 -38.43 -12.92 31.93
N PRO A 86 -39.11 -12.74 33.08
CA PRO A 86 -40.44 -13.31 33.30
C PRO A 86 -41.45 -12.63 32.36
N ARG A 87 -42.34 -13.44 31.77
CA ARG A 87 -43.51 -12.95 31.02
C ARG A 87 -44.57 -12.38 31.94
#